data_AF-A0A7Y2XFH8-F1
#
_entry.id   AF-A0A7Y2XFH8-F1
#
_cell.length_a   1.000
_cell.length_b   1.000
_cell.length_c   1.000
_cell.angle_alpha   90.00
_cell.angle_beta   90.00
_cell.angle_gamma   90.00
#
_symmetry.space_group_name_H-M   'P 1'
#
loop_
_entity.id
_entity.type
_entity.pdbx_description
1 polymer ?
#
loop_
_entity_poly.entity_id
_entity_poly.type
_entity_poly.pdbx_seq_one_letter_code
_entity_poly.pdbx_strand_id
1 'polypeptide(L)'
;MNPWIILALAIAAILLALFIPRLRLQRALAAPFPPEWVEYLEANIAIYRNLPTPLRMDLRRMIRQFLHQKHFSGAGGLEITDEIRVTIAAQACMLQLNRKGALYP
;
A
#
# COMPACT_ATOMS: atom_id res chain seq x y z
N MET A 1 -12.66 -36.45 22.51
CA MET A 1 -12.52 -35.24 21.68
C MET A 1 -11.99 -35.67 20.32
N ASN A 2 -12.77 -35.55 19.25
CA ASN A 2 -12.43 -36.18 17.96
C ASN A 2 -11.21 -35.48 17.32
N PRO A 3 -10.10 -36.19 17.05
CA PRO A 3 -8.87 -35.59 16.53
C PRO A 3 -9.06 -34.93 15.15
N TRP A 4 -10.01 -35.45 14.36
CA TRP A 4 -10.41 -34.87 13.08
C TRP A 4 -11.01 -33.46 13.18
N ILE A 5 -11.74 -33.17 14.26
CA ILE A 5 -12.32 -31.83 14.49
C ILE A 5 -11.21 -30.83 14.78
N ILE A 6 -10.21 -31.24 15.58
CA ILE A 6 -9.05 -30.40 15.91
C ILE A 6 -8.25 -30.08 14.65
N LEU A 7 -8.01 -31.10 13.80
CA LEU A 7 -7.30 -30.90 12.53
C LEU A 7 -8.05 -29.97 11.58
N ALA A 8 -9.37 -30.16 11.44
CA ALA A 8 -10.20 -29.30 10.60
C ALA A 8 -10.20 -27.84 11.10
N LEU A 9 -10.30 -27.62 12.41
CA LEU A 9 -10.23 -26.29 13.01
C LEU A 9 -8.86 -25.63 12.81
N ALA A 10 -7.78 -26.39 12.96
CA ALA A 10 -6.43 -25.88 12.73
C ALA A 10 -6.22 -25.46 11.26
N ILE A 11 -6.65 -26.30 10.31
CA ILE A 11 -6.58 -25.97 8.88
C ILE A 11 -7.45 -24.74 8.55
N ALA A 12 -8.67 -24.69 9.07
CA ALA A 12 -9.56 -23.54 8.89
C ALA A 12 -8.93 -22.25 9.45
N ALA A 13 -8.34 -22.31 10.64
CA ALA A 13 -7.65 -21.17 11.25
C ALA A 13 -6.44 -20.70 10.41
N ILE A 14 -5.65 -21.64 9.86
CA ILE A 14 -4.51 -21.32 8.98
C ILE A 14 -4.99 -20.67 7.69
N LEU A 15 -5.99 -21.26 7.02
CA LEU A 15 -6.56 -20.68 5.79
C LEU A 15 -7.11 -19.28 6.02
N LEU A 16 -7.83 -19.09 7.13
CA LEU A 16 -8.44 -17.81 7.49
C LEU A 16 -7.36 -16.76 7.82
N ALA A 17 -6.32 -17.13 8.57
CA ALA A 17 -5.16 -16.26 8.84
C ALA A 17 -4.43 -15.82 7.55
N LEU A 18 -4.33 -16.70 6.55
CA LEU A 18 -3.71 -16.38 5.26
C LEU A 18 -4.62 -15.53 4.34
N PHE A 19 -5.95 -15.64 4.49
CA PHE A 19 -6.91 -14.98 3.60
C PHE A 19 -7.33 -13.58 4.07
N ILE A 20 -7.47 -13.37 5.39
CA ILE A 20 -7.80 -12.04 5.97
C ILE A 20 -6.94 -10.89 5.43
N PRO A 21 -5.59 -10.96 5.39
CA PRO A 21 -4.77 -9.81 4.98
C PRO A 21 -5.03 -9.39 3.53
N ARG A 22 -5.34 -10.36 2.65
CA ARG A 22 -5.68 -10.08 1.25
C ARG A 22 -6.99 -9.30 1.15
N LEU A 23 -8.01 -9.70 1.92
CA LEU A 23 -9.29 -9.00 1.97
C LEU A 23 -9.15 -7.58 2.52
N ARG A 24 -8.33 -7.39 3.57
CA ARG A 24 -8.08 -6.06 4.15
C ARG A 24 -7.40 -5.13 3.15
N LEU A 25 -6.40 -5.63 2.43
CA LEU A 25 -5.73 -4.87 1.37
C LEU A 25 -6.69 -4.50 0.23
N GLN A 26 -7.52 -5.44 -0.22
CA GLN A 26 -8.52 -5.16 -1.27
C GLN A 26 -9.47 -4.04 -0.88
N ARG A 27 -9.94 -4.02 0.38
CA ARG A 27 -10.76 -2.94 0.91
C ARG A 27 -10.02 -1.60 0.93
N ALA A 28 -8.76 -1.59 1.34
CA ALA A 28 -7.94 -0.37 1.35
C ALA A 28 -7.68 0.17 -0.08
N LEU A 29 -7.52 -0.72 -1.06
CA LEU A 29 -7.32 -0.35 -2.47
C LEU A 29 -8.59 0.14 -3.17
N ALA A 30 -9.78 -0.23 -2.66
CA ALA A 30 -11.06 0.20 -3.20
C ALA A 30 -11.40 1.66 -2.84
N ALA A 31 -10.77 2.24 -1.82
CA ALA A 31 -10.99 3.63 -1.44
C ALA A 31 -10.55 4.59 -2.55
N PRO A 32 -11.29 5.68 -2.83
CA PRO A 32 -10.90 6.66 -3.83
C PRO A 32 -9.54 7.28 -3.49
N PHE A 33 -8.76 7.63 -4.52
CA PHE A 33 -7.48 8.33 -4.31
C PHE A 33 -7.78 9.81 -4.02
N PRO A 34 -7.44 10.33 -2.82
CA PRO A 34 -7.79 11.70 -2.43
C PRO A 34 -7.20 12.76 -3.39
N PRO A 35 -7.93 13.85 -3.68
CA PRO A 35 -7.45 14.92 -4.55
C PRO A 35 -6.23 15.66 -3.95
N GLU A 36 -6.21 15.87 -2.63
CA GLU A 36 -5.07 16.49 -1.92
C GLU A 36 -3.76 15.72 -2.16
N TRP A 37 -3.83 14.38 -2.23
CA TRP A 37 -2.66 13.57 -2.53
C TRP A 37 -2.16 13.77 -3.95
N VAL A 38 -3.04 14.11 -4.90
CA VAL A 38 -2.64 14.47 -6.26
C VAL A 38 -1.84 15.77 -6.24
N GLU A 39 -2.26 16.75 -5.45
CA GLU A 39 -1.53 18.02 -5.30
C GLU A 39 -0.13 17.80 -4.72
N TYR A 40 0.01 16.98 -3.66
CA TYR A 40 1.32 16.62 -3.11
C TYR A 40 2.22 15.93 -4.14
N LEU A 41 1.65 15.02 -4.95
CA LEU A 41 2.41 14.35 -6.01
C LEU A 41 2.84 15.31 -7.11
N GLU A 42 1.98 16.24 -7.51
CA GLU A 42 2.29 17.23 -8.54
C GLU A 42 3.28 18.30 -8.07
N ALA A 43 3.33 18.57 -6.77
CA ALA A 43 4.30 19.48 -6.15
C ALA A 43 5.65 18.81 -5.91
N ASN A 44 5.67 17.61 -5.31
CA ASN A 44 6.88 17.00 -4.77
C ASN A 44 7.53 15.97 -5.70
N ILE A 45 6.80 15.46 -6.70
CA ILE A 45 7.29 14.43 -7.63
C ILE A 45 7.31 14.98 -9.06
N ALA A 46 8.44 15.56 -9.45
CA ALA A 46 8.59 16.26 -10.75
C ALA A 46 8.13 15.45 -11.97
N ILE A 47 8.42 14.14 -12.01
CA ILE A 47 8.06 13.27 -13.14
C ILE A 47 6.57 12.92 -13.18
N TYR A 48 5.83 13.09 -12.09
CA TYR A 48 4.44 12.64 -11.98
C TYR A 48 3.52 13.31 -13.01
N ARG A 49 3.73 14.60 -13.28
CA ARG A 49 2.98 15.36 -14.30
C ARG A 49 3.18 14.80 -15.71
N ASN A 50 4.37 14.26 -15.98
CA ASN A 50 4.77 13.74 -17.28
C ASN A 50 4.47 12.24 -17.45
N LEU A 51 4.06 11.55 -16.38
CA LEU A 51 3.71 10.14 -16.47
C LEU A 51 2.45 9.93 -17.33
N PRO A 52 2.48 9.00 -18.29
CA PRO A 52 1.29 8.52 -18.98
C PRO A 52 0.20 8.07 -18.01
N THR A 53 -1.06 8.30 -18.37
CA THR A 53 -2.23 7.97 -17.52
C THR A 53 -2.19 6.55 -16.94
N PRO A 54 -1.86 5.48 -17.70
CA PRO A 54 -1.81 4.14 -17.14
C PRO A 54 -0.77 4.00 -16.02
N LEU A 55 0.43 4.54 -16.21
CA LEU A 55 1.50 4.51 -15.22
C LEU A 55 1.16 5.36 -13.99
N ARG A 56 0.43 6.47 -14.18
CA ARG A 56 -0.07 7.30 -13.08
C ARG A 56 -1.08 6.52 -12.22
N MET A 57 -1.98 5.77 -12.85
CA MET A 57 -2.95 4.94 -12.15
C MET A 57 -2.28 3.81 -11.36
N ASP A 58 -1.29 3.15 -11.97
CA ASP A 58 -0.50 2.12 -11.29
C ASP A 58 0.27 2.68 -10.10
N LEU A 59 0.92 3.83 -10.26
CA LEU A 59 1.62 4.50 -9.17
C LEU A 59 0.67 4.85 -8.02
N ARG A 60 -0.51 5.40 -8.30
CA ARG A 60 -1.54 5.69 -7.27
C ARG A 60 -1.99 4.44 -6.53
N ARG A 61 -2.18 3.31 -7.24
CA ARG A 61 -2.50 2.02 -6.63
C ARG A 61 -1.38 1.53 -5.72
N MET A 62 -0.13 1.62 -6.19
CA MET A 62 1.06 1.25 -5.44
C MET A 62 1.24 2.11 -4.17
N ILE A 63 1.02 3.42 -4.26
CA ILE A 63 1.06 4.33 -3.11
C ILE A 63 0.04 3.94 -2.04
N ARG A 64 -1.24 3.70 -2.42
CA ARG A 64 -2.26 3.25 -1.46
C ARG A 64 -1.86 1.95 -0.77
N GLN A 65 -1.32 1.00 -1.53
CA GLN A 65 -0.80 -0.24 -0.97
C GLN A 65 0.33 0.01 0.03
N PHE A 66 1.31 0.85 -0.34
CA PHE A 66 2.44 1.19 0.52
C PHE A 66 1.97 1.83 1.83
N LEU A 67 1.08 2.82 1.74
CA LEU A 67 0.52 3.54 2.90
C LEU A 67 -0.29 2.63 3.83
N HIS A 68 -0.93 1.59 3.29
CA HIS A 68 -1.66 0.60 4.08
C HIS A 68 -0.73 -0.43 4.75
N GLN A 69 0.33 -0.84 4.06
CA GLN A 69 1.20 -1.93 4.50
C GLN A 69 2.34 -1.46 5.40
N LYS A 70 2.78 -0.21 5.26
CA LYS A 70 3.94 0.32 5.95
C LYS A 70 3.52 1.31 7.03
N HIS A 71 4.13 1.17 8.20
CA HIS A 71 3.98 2.11 9.30
C HIS A 71 4.96 3.27 9.10
N PHE A 72 4.50 4.49 9.34
CA PHE A 72 5.32 5.69 9.28
C PHE A 72 5.44 6.26 10.69
N SER A 73 6.67 6.54 11.10
CA SER A 73 6.98 7.15 12.40
C SER A 73 8.02 8.23 12.19
N GLY A 74 7.90 9.32 12.96
CA GLY A 74 8.85 10.41 12.94
C GLY A 74 9.95 10.19 13.97
N ALA A 75 11.15 10.69 13.67
CA ALA A 75 12.29 10.66 14.57
C ALA A 75 12.64 12.09 15.01
N GLY A 76 13.15 12.25 16.22
CA GLY A 76 13.63 13.55 16.71
C GLY A 76 12.54 14.63 16.84
N GLY A 77 11.30 14.23 17.11
CA GLY A 77 10.16 15.17 17.23
C GLY A 77 9.53 15.57 15.89
N LEU A 78 9.95 14.98 14.77
CA LEU A 78 9.30 15.19 13.48
C LEU A 78 7.88 14.63 13.49
N GLU A 79 6.89 15.47 13.22
CA GLU A 79 5.52 15.00 12.99
C GLU A 79 5.35 14.49 11.56
N ILE A 80 4.77 13.31 11.42
CA ILE A 80 4.54 12.69 10.11
C ILE A 80 3.17 13.15 9.58
N THR A 81 3.20 14.09 8.65
CA THR A 81 2.01 14.56 7.92
C THR A 81 1.67 13.64 6.75
N ASP A 82 0.44 13.74 6.24
CA ASP A 82 0.04 12.96 5.06
C ASP A 82 0.83 13.34 3.81
N GLU A 83 1.23 14.61 3.65
CA GLU A 83 2.12 15.05 2.57
C GLU A 83 3.46 14.29 2.62
N ILE A 84 4.08 14.17 3.80
CA ILE A 84 5.33 13.43 3.98
C ILE A 84 5.13 11.96 3.61
N ARG A 85 4.06 11.33 4.12
CA ARG A 85 3.76 9.91 3.88
C ARG A 85 3.55 9.63 2.39
N VAL A 86 2.74 10.44 1.71
CA VAL A 86 2.42 10.29 0.29
C VAL A 86 3.68 10.50 -0.56
N THR A 87 4.50 11.49 -0.23
CA THR A 87 5.74 11.79 -0.95
C THR A 87 6.75 10.65 -0.84
N ILE A 88 6.98 10.13 0.38
CA ILE A 88 7.86 8.98 0.62
C ILE A 88 7.34 7.74 -0.13
N ALA A 89 6.03 7.46 -0.01
CA ALA A 89 5.41 6.33 -0.70
C ALA A 89 5.59 6.44 -2.22
N ALA A 90 5.40 7.64 -2.80
CA ALA A 90 5.57 7.87 -4.23
C ALA A 90 7.01 7.64 -4.68
N GLN A 91 8.00 8.18 -3.96
CA GLN A 91 9.42 7.97 -4.26
C GLN A 91 9.79 6.48 -4.24
N ALA A 92 9.36 5.75 -3.21
CA ALA A 92 9.60 4.31 -3.12
C ALA A 92 8.90 3.53 -4.25
N CYS A 93 7.65 3.87 -4.56
CA CYS A 93 6.86 3.19 -5.59
C CYS A 93 7.37 3.47 -7.01
N MET A 94 7.91 4.67 -7.28
CA MET A 94 8.48 5.01 -8.59
C MET A 94 9.62 4.07 -8.99
N LEU A 95 10.47 3.67 -8.04
CA LEU A 95 11.58 2.74 -8.30
C LEU A 95 11.11 1.35 -8.75
N GLN A 96 9.87 0.99 -8.43
CA GLN A 96 9.24 -0.28 -8.80
C GLN A 96 8.19 -0.14 -9.90
N LEU A 97 7.95 1.08 -10.38
CA LEU A 97 7.01 1.32 -11.46
C LEU A 97 7.48 0.57 -12.71
N ASN A 98 6.57 -0.16 -13.35
CA ASN A 98 6.84 -1.01 -14.52
C ASN A 98 7.79 -2.22 -14.25
N ARG A 99 8.02 -2.59 -12.98
CA ARG A 99 8.75 -3.82 -12.62
C ARG A 99 7.78 -4.92 -12.16
N LYS A 100 8.08 -6.17 -12.52
CA LYS A 100 7.36 -7.35 -12.04
C LYS A 100 7.98 -7.80 -10.70
N GLY A 101 7.59 -7.16 -9.60
CA GLY A 101 8.13 -7.47 -8.28
C GLY A 101 7.28 -6.94 -7.13
N ALA A 102 7.50 -7.44 -5.91
CA ALA A 102 6.85 -6.93 -4.72
C ALA A 102 7.33 -5.50 -4.40
N LEU A 103 6.46 -4.71 -3.77
CA LEU A 103 6.61 -3.27 -3.54
C LEU A 103 7.64 -2.88 -2.46
N TYR A 104 8.75 -3.61 -2.33
CA TYR A 104 9.66 -3.69 -1.17
C TYR A 104 9.19 -4.75 -0.14
N PRO A 105 10.07 -5.70 0.27
CA PRO A 105 9.71 -6.73 1.24
C PRO A 105 9.26 -6.17 2.60
#